data_AF-A0A117R2B6-F1
#
_entry.id   AF-A0A117R2B6-F1
#
_cell.length_a   1.000
_cell.length_b   1.000
_cell.length_c   1.000
_cell.angle_alpha   90.00
_cell.angle_beta   90.00
_cell.angle_gamma   90.00
#
_symmetry.space_group_name_H-M   'P 1'
#
loop_
_entity.id
_entity.type
_entity.pdbx_description
1 polymer ?
#
loop_
_entity_poly.entity_id
_entity_poly.type
_entity_poly.pdbx_seq_one_letter_code
_entity_poly.pdbx_strand_id
1 'polypeptide(L)'
;MKALRSIPLLSLLALTSCGIPATGVVEAGGPASGTLPLTPVYFVENGALVAVPRTTERPGDPEAALRLLMAGPLAGEGRLDGLSTEVPGVPTAMALPPATDEPGNPDPPSPDTPTVTVKGDAMTIRLPPGMDRLSDIGVRQIVCTATAAYRLTRPSDATVTAEVTDGGGRRVTASDEGCPDR
;
A
#
# COMPACT_ATOMS: atom_id res chain seq x y z
N MET A 1 58.73 -64.35 23.41
CA MET A 1 58.45 -62.90 23.58
C MET A 1 57.86 -62.38 22.27
N LYS A 2 56.85 -61.51 22.38
CA LYS A 2 55.91 -61.04 21.34
C LYS A 2 56.57 -60.47 20.07
N ALA A 3 56.07 -60.87 18.90
CA ALA A 3 56.10 -60.05 17.69
C ALA A 3 54.67 -59.54 17.42
N LEU A 4 54.40 -58.29 17.81
CA LEU A 4 53.26 -57.51 17.33
C LEU A 4 53.82 -56.45 16.37
N ARG A 5 53.27 -56.38 15.16
CA ARG A 5 53.18 -55.22 14.24
C ARG A 5 52.76 -55.77 12.87
N SER A 6 51.87 -55.18 12.10
CA SER A 6 51.05 -53.98 12.22
C SER A 6 50.15 -54.05 10.99
N ILE A 7 48.86 -54.37 11.18
CA ILE A 7 47.90 -54.47 10.08
C ILE A 7 47.56 -53.03 9.64
N PRO A 8 47.62 -52.70 8.35
CA PRO A 8 47.50 -51.32 7.88
C PRO A 8 46.05 -50.85 8.03
N LEU A 9 45.82 -49.96 8.99
CA LEU A 9 44.52 -49.35 9.29
C LEU A 9 44.01 -48.41 8.16
N LEU A 10 44.82 -48.17 7.13
CA LEU A 10 44.49 -47.24 6.04
C LEU A 10 43.50 -47.79 5.02
N SER A 11 43.36 -49.12 4.90
CA SER A 11 42.51 -49.72 3.86
C SER A 11 41.02 -49.72 4.19
N LEU A 12 40.62 -49.51 5.45
CA LEU A 12 39.20 -49.49 5.84
C LEU A 12 38.49 -48.14 5.60
N LEU A 13 39.22 -47.03 5.50
CA LEU A 13 38.59 -45.70 5.30
C LEU A 13 38.11 -45.45 3.86
N ALA A 14 38.51 -46.28 2.89
CA ALA A 14 38.16 -46.09 1.48
C ALA A 14 36.80 -46.67 1.08
N LEU A 15 36.15 -47.47 1.94
CA LEU A 15 34.88 -48.14 1.61
C LEU A 15 33.62 -47.42 2.11
N THR A 16 33.75 -46.29 2.80
CA THR A 16 32.61 -45.51 3.29
C THR A 16 32.38 -44.20 2.53
N SER A 17 32.84 -44.08 1.28
CA SER A 17 32.37 -43.00 0.40
C SER A 17 31.13 -43.46 -0.36
N CYS A 18 29.94 -43.21 0.20
CA CYS A 18 28.71 -43.22 -0.59
C CYS A 18 28.84 -42.13 -1.66
N GLY A 19 29.03 -42.54 -2.92
CA GLY A 19 29.01 -41.64 -4.06
C GLY A 19 27.62 -41.03 -4.20
N ILE A 20 27.51 -39.73 -3.93
CA ILE A 20 26.29 -38.96 -4.15
C ILE A 20 26.26 -38.61 -5.64
N PRO A 21 25.28 -39.11 -6.43
CA PRO A 21 25.17 -38.73 -7.83
C PRO A 21 24.93 -37.22 -7.91
N ALA A 22 25.53 -36.56 -8.92
CA ALA A 22 25.26 -35.15 -9.17
C ALA A 22 23.76 -34.98 -9.40
N THR A 23 23.07 -34.39 -8.41
CA THR A 23 21.67 -33.99 -8.58
C THR A 23 21.68 -32.87 -9.60
N GLY A 24 21.12 -33.12 -10.77
CA GLY A 24 20.92 -32.07 -11.77
C GLY A 24 20.18 -30.89 -11.16
N VAL A 25 20.41 -29.70 -11.71
CA VAL A 25 19.62 -28.53 -11.33
C VAL A 25 18.15 -28.84 -11.60
N VAL A 26 17.35 -28.87 -10.53
CA VAL A 26 15.91 -28.72 -10.68
C VAL A 26 15.71 -27.23 -10.85
N GLU A 27 15.15 -26.81 -11.98
CA GLU A 27 14.61 -25.45 -12.14
C GLU A 27 13.61 -25.24 -11.00
N ALA A 28 14.08 -24.61 -9.92
CA ALA A 28 13.24 -24.05 -8.89
C ALA A 28 12.38 -23.06 -9.66
N GLY A 29 11.09 -23.38 -9.81
CA GLY A 29 10.19 -22.72 -10.75
C GLY A 29 10.29 -21.20 -10.73
N GLY A 30 9.77 -20.56 -11.79
CA GLY A 30 9.84 -19.11 -11.99
C GLY A 30 9.57 -18.31 -10.70
N PRO A 31 10.15 -17.11 -10.58
CA PRO A 31 10.12 -16.32 -9.35
C PRO A 31 8.70 -16.27 -8.79
N ALA A 32 8.57 -16.33 -7.46
CA ALA A 32 7.29 -16.08 -6.83
C ALA A 32 6.79 -14.71 -7.32
N SER A 33 5.80 -14.70 -8.21
CA SER A 33 5.09 -13.49 -8.58
C SER A 33 4.40 -13.02 -7.31
N GLY A 34 5.06 -12.12 -6.59
CA GLY A 34 4.56 -11.59 -5.33
C GLY A 34 3.16 -11.03 -5.54
N THR A 35 2.24 -11.34 -4.65
CA THR A 35 0.95 -10.67 -4.63
C THR A 35 1.19 -9.20 -4.26
N LEU A 36 0.69 -8.28 -5.10
CA LEU A 36 0.79 -6.86 -4.78
C LEU A 36 -0.03 -6.59 -3.51
N PRO A 37 0.52 -5.88 -2.51
CA PRO A 37 -0.24 -5.52 -1.32
C PRO A 37 -1.42 -4.63 -1.71
N LEU A 38 -2.61 -5.03 -1.28
CA LEU A 38 -3.84 -4.29 -1.52
C LEU A 38 -4.00 -3.20 -0.47
N THR A 39 -4.14 -1.96 -0.93
CA THR A 39 -4.36 -0.78 -0.10
C THR A 39 -5.85 -0.60 0.18
N PRO A 40 -6.28 -0.53 1.46
CA PRO A 40 -7.67 -0.22 1.79
C PRO A 40 -8.01 1.23 1.40
N VAL A 41 -9.08 1.41 0.62
CA VAL A 41 -9.68 2.72 0.32
C VAL A 41 -11.07 2.74 0.93
N TYR A 42 -11.36 3.74 1.77
CA TYR A 42 -12.60 3.78 2.53
C TYR A 42 -13.69 4.56 1.78
N PHE A 43 -14.72 3.84 1.34
CA PHE A 43 -15.91 4.40 0.73
C PHE A 43 -17.08 4.45 1.74
N VAL A 44 -18.16 5.13 1.36
CA VAL A 44 -19.37 5.21 2.17
C VAL A 44 -20.41 4.23 1.63
N GLU A 45 -20.98 3.43 2.50
CA GLU A 45 -22.17 2.61 2.21
C GLU A 45 -23.17 2.83 3.35
N ASN A 46 -24.40 3.23 3.03
CA ASN A 46 -25.45 3.50 4.04
C ASN A 46 -25.01 4.45 5.17
N GLY A 47 -24.15 5.43 4.88
CA GLY A 47 -23.61 6.39 5.85
C GLY A 47 -22.47 5.86 6.73
N ALA A 48 -22.06 4.61 6.56
CA ALA A 48 -20.92 3.99 7.25
C ALA A 48 -19.71 3.87 6.32
N LEU A 49 -18.50 3.86 6.91
CA LEU A 49 -17.28 3.62 6.13
C LEU A 49 -17.07 2.13 5.89
N VAL A 50 -16.68 1.79 4.66
CA VAL A 50 -16.37 0.42 4.24
C VAL A 50 -15.00 0.41 3.58
N ALA A 51 -14.10 -0.44 4.07
CA ALA A 51 -12.78 -0.63 3.49
C ALA A 51 -12.89 -1.48 2.20
N VAL A 52 -12.47 -0.90 1.07
CA VAL A 52 -12.42 -1.61 -0.21
C VAL A 52 -10.95 -1.81 -0.60
N PRO A 53 -10.47 -3.06 -0.72
CA PRO A 53 -9.08 -3.32 -1.08
C PRO A 53 -8.83 -2.97 -2.55
N ARG A 54 -7.84 -2.11 -2.82
CA ARG A 54 -7.45 -1.67 -4.16
C ARG A 54 -5.97 -1.90 -4.42
N THR A 55 -5.62 -2.15 -5.68
CA THR A 55 -4.23 -2.03 -6.13
C THR A 55 -3.89 -0.55 -6.30
N THR A 56 -2.85 -0.10 -5.62
CA THR A 56 -2.26 1.23 -5.79
C THR A 56 -0.93 1.10 -6.51
N GLU A 57 -0.57 2.07 -7.34
CA GLU A 57 0.75 2.12 -8.00
C GLU A 57 1.90 2.07 -6.99
N ARG A 58 1.72 2.71 -5.84
CA ARG A 58 2.68 2.73 -4.72
C ARG A 58 1.97 2.32 -3.43
N PRO A 59 1.88 1.00 -3.14
CA PRO A 59 1.35 0.54 -1.85
C PRO A 59 2.15 1.11 -0.70
N GLY A 60 1.45 1.60 0.33
CA GLY A 60 2.09 2.30 1.43
C GLY A 60 2.11 3.82 1.31
N ASP A 61 1.83 4.36 0.12
CA ASP A 61 1.79 5.81 -0.11
C ASP A 61 0.38 6.38 0.14
N PRO A 62 0.20 7.23 1.17
CA PRO A 62 -1.09 7.86 1.44
C PRO A 62 -1.59 8.71 0.28
N GLU A 63 -0.71 9.37 -0.47
CA GLU A 63 -1.10 10.24 -1.57
C GLU A 63 -1.73 9.43 -2.73
N ALA A 64 -1.11 8.30 -3.07
CA ALA A 64 -1.64 7.38 -4.09
C ALA A 64 -3.01 6.81 -3.69
N ALA A 65 -3.21 6.48 -2.41
CA ALA A 65 -4.49 5.99 -1.91
C ALA A 65 -5.59 7.07 -1.96
N LEU A 66 -5.26 8.32 -1.60
CA LEU A 66 -6.21 9.44 -1.68
C LEU A 66 -6.61 9.76 -3.12
N ARG A 67 -5.70 9.58 -4.09
CA ARG A 67 -6.04 9.69 -5.52
C ARG A 67 -7.12 8.70 -5.94
N LEU A 68 -7.05 7.45 -5.46
CA LEU A 68 -8.11 6.46 -5.70
C LEU A 68 -9.43 6.85 -5.00
N LEU A 69 -9.36 7.37 -3.77
CA LEU A 69 -10.56 7.83 -3.06
C LEU A 69 -11.29 8.95 -3.80
N MET A 70 -10.54 9.93 -4.32
CA MET A 70 -11.10 11.04 -5.10
C MET A 70 -11.62 10.60 -6.46
N ALA A 71 -11.03 9.56 -7.08
CA ALA A 71 -11.56 8.97 -8.31
C ALA A 71 -12.91 8.27 -8.08
N GLY A 72 -13.18 7.87 -6.83
CA GLY A 72 -14.44 7.28 -6.40
C GLY A 72 -14.50 5.75 -6.54
N PRO A 73 -15.64 5.17 -6.16
CA PRO A 73 -15.91 3.73 -6.32
C PRO A 73 -15.86 3.31 -7.79
N LEU A 74 -15.38 2.08 -8.07
CA LEU A 74 -15.50 1.51 -9.41
C LEU A 74 -16.88 0.89 -9.60
N ALA A 75 -17.37 0.86 -10.84
CA ALA A 75 -18.60 0.16 -11.17
C ALA A 75 -18.49 -1.34 -10.80
N GLY A 76 -19.51 -1.88 -10.12
CA GLY A 76 -19.52 -3.27 -9.67
C GLY A 76 -18.76 -3.53 -8.37
N GLU A 77 -18.23 -2.50 -7.71
CA GLU A 77 -17.71 -2.62 -6.34
C GLU A 77 -18.79 -2.45 -5.28
N GLY A 78 -18.65 -3.20 -4.18
CA GLY A 78 -19.66 -3.27 -3.14
C GLY A 78 -20.71 -4.34 -3.43
N ARG A 79 -21.65 -4.52 -2.50
CA ARG A 79 -22.61 -5.63 -2.58
C ARG A 79 -23.72 -5.38 -3.61
N LEU A 80 -24.02 -4.10 -3.92
CA LEU A 80 -25.18 -3.66 -4.70
C LEU A 80 -24.98 -2.29 -5.43
N ASP A 81 -23.74 -1.91 -5.83
CA ASP A 81 -23.42 -0.57 -6.37
C ASP A 81 -23.79 0.61 -5.42
N GLY A 82 -23.81 0.35 -4.11
CA GLY A 82 -24.19 1.32 -3.07
C GLY A 82 -23.04 2.14 -2.49
N LEU A 83 -21.83 1.96 -3.02
CA LEU A 83 -20.66 2.70 -2.57
C LEU A 83 -20.70 4.13 -3.13
N SER A 84 -20.41 5.10 -2.27
CA SER A 84 -20.24 6.49 -2.64
C SER A 84 -18.98 7.08 -2.00
N THR A 85 -18.62 8.29 -2.42
CA THR A 85 -17.60 9.10 -1.78
C THR A 85 -18.18 10.47 -1.43
N GLU A 86 -17.92 10.92 -0.20
CA GLU A 86 -18.23 12.26 0.31
C GLU A 86 -17.04 13.20 0.13
N VAL A 87 -15.95 12.71 -0.46
CA VAL A 87 -14.81 13.51 -0.89
C VAL A 87 -15.11 14.01 -2.30
N PRO A 88 -15.16 15.33 -2.55
CA PRO A 88 -15.42 15.84 -3.88
C PRO A 88 -14.37 15.31 -4.87
N GLY A 89 -14.79 14.76 -6.00
CA GLY A 89 -13.86 14.32 -7.03
C GLY A 89 -13.30 15.51 -7.81
N VAL A 90 -12.11 15.35 -8.37
CA VAL A 90 -11.71 16.16 -9.53
C VAL A 90 -12.69 15.83 -10.66
N PRO A 91 -13.37 16.81 -11.28
CA PRO A 91 -14.24 16.51 -12.40
C PRO A 91 -13.38 15.88 -13.50
N THR A 92 -13.51 14.55 -13.68
CA THR A 92 -12.88 13.79 -14.78
C THR A 92 -13.58 14.09 -16.12
N ALA A 93 -13.92 15.35 -16.35
CA ALA A 93 -14.35 15.85 -17.64
C ALA A 93 -13.16 16.62 -18.24
N MET A 94 -12.51 15.98 -19.22
CA MET A 94 -11.56 16.55 -20.18
C MET A 94 -10.13 16.79 -19.68
N ALA A 95 -9.32 15.73 -19.66
CA ALA A 95 -8.14 15.59 -20.52
C ALA A 95 -7.40 14.32 -20.12
N LEU A 96 -7.31 13.35 -21.02
CA LEU A 96 -6.16 12.44 -20.98
C LEU A 96 -4.93 13.35 -21.20
N PRO A 97 -3.98 13.46 -20.25
CA PRO A 97 -2.72 14.10 -20.57
C PRO A 97 -2.11 13.35 -21.77
N PRO A 98 -1.49 14.05 -22.74
CA PRO A 98 -0.70 13.34 -23.74
C PRO A 98 0.33 12.50 -23.00
N ALA A 99 0.43 11.23 -23.36
CA ALA A 99 1.48 10.34 -22.89
C ALA A 99 2.82 10.86 -23.44
N THR A 100 3.40 11.85 -22.78
CA THR A 100 4.81 12.17 -22.86
C THR A 100 5.48 11.56 -21.65
N ASP A 101 5.61 10.23 -21.68
CA ASP A 101 6.61 9.54 -20.87
C ASP A 101 7.99 9.95 -21.41
N GLU A 102 8.49 11.13 -21.01
CA GLU A 102 9.93 11.41 -21.07
C GLU A 102 10.56 10.90 -19.78
N PRO A 103 11.35 9.79 -19.82
CA PRO A 103 12.00 9.28 -18.63
C PRO A 103 13.10 10.25 -18.20
N GLY A 104 12.92 10.93 -17.07
CA GLY A 104 14.04 11.63 -16.42
C GLY A 104 13.71 12.90 -15.66
N ASN A 105 12.54 13.51 -15.86
CA ASN A 105 12.13 14.68 -15.08
C ASN A 105 10.96 14.33 -14.15
N PRO A 106 11.04 14.62 -12.84
CA PRO A 106 9.87 14.55 -11.99
C PRO A 106 8.84 15.55 -12.52
N ASP A 107 7.64 15.06 -12.85
CA ASP A 107 6.53 15.92 -13.21
C ASP A 107 6.32 16.98 -12.13
N PRO A 108 6.10 18.26 -12.51
CA PRO A 108 5.70 19.25 -11.53
C PRO A 108 4.41 18.76 -10.83
N PRO A 109 4.25 19.00 -9.52
CA PRO A 109 3.06 18.57 -8.80
C PRO A 109 1.83 19.12 -9.50
N SER A 110 0.96 18.22 -9.98
CA SER A 110 -0.27 18.63 -10.64
C SER A 110 -1.14 19.37 -9.61
N PRO A 111 -1.77 20.48 -9.97
CA PRO A 111 -2.60 21.27 -9.05
C PRO A 111 -3.81 20.49 -8.54
N ASP A 112 -4.13 19.35 -9.15
CA ASP A 112 -5.33 18.53 -8.93
C ASP A 112 -5.07 17.33 -8.01
N THR A 113 -3.97 17.35 -7.24
CA THR A 113 -3.53 16.19 -6.45
C THR A 113 -3.34 16.56 -4.99
N PRO A 114 -3.76 15.70 -4.05
CA PRO A 114 -3.55 15.93 -2.64
C PRO A 114 -2.06 15.89 -2.35
N THR A 115 -1.61 16.73 -1.42
CA THR A 115 -0.25 16.64 -0.88
C THR A 115 -0.32 16.03 0.51
N VAL A 116 0.48 15.01 0.78
CA VAL A 116 0.60 14.43 2.12
C VAL A 116 2.03 14.57 2.64
N THR A 117 2.16 15.03 3.88
CA THR A 117 3.43 15.04 4.61
C THR A 117 3.25 14.27 5.90
N VAL A 118 4.19 13.38 6.22
CA VAL A 118 4.13 12.57 7.44
C VAL A 118 5.39 12.79 8.27
N LYS A 119 5.22 13.00 9.58
CA LYS A 119 6.30 13.14 10.56
C LYS A 119 5.97 12.32 11.80
N GLY A 120 6.50 11.10 11.86
CA GLY A 120 6.16 10.14 12.91
C GLY A 120 4.69 9.73 12.79
N ASP A 121 3.92 10.01 13.83
CA ASP A 121 2.47 9.70 13.91
C ASP A 121 1.60 10.93 13.60
N ALA A 122 2.20 12.03 13.15
CA ALA A 122 1.51 13.23 12.69
C ALA A 122 1.52 13.29 11.15
N MET A 123 0.34 13.41 10.56
CA MET A 123 0.12 13.52 9.13
C MET A 123 -0.52 14.87 8.81
N THR A 124 -0.03 15.54 7.76
CA THR A 124 -0.66 16.74 7.21
C THR A 124 -1.12 16.42 5.80
N ILE A 125 -2.40 16.59 5.54
CA ILE A 125 -3.05 16.33 4.26
C ILE A 125 -3.58 17.65 3.75
N ARG A 126 -3.25 18.01 2.52
CA ARG A 126 -3.78 19.19 1.85
C ARG A 126 -4.46 18.78 0.56
N LEU A 127 -5.74 19.08 0.45
CA LEU A 127 -6.51 18.83 -0.75
C LEU A 127 -6.27 19.94 -1.79
N PRO A 128 -6.34 19.62 -3.09
CA PRO A 128 -6.32 20.60 -4.16
C PRO A 128 -7.53 21.55 -4.09
N PRO A 129 -7.43 22.72 -4.72
CA PRO A 129 -8.51 23.70 -4.79
C PRO A 129 -9.77 23.11 -5.46
N GLY A 130 -10.95 23.61 -5.07
CA GLY A 130 -12.23 23.13 -5.59
C GLY A 130 -12.83 21.96 -4.80
N MET A 131 -12.06 21.33 -3.91
CA MET A 131 -12.56 20.41 -2.89
C MET A 131 -12.90 21.16 -1.59
N ASP A 132 -13.85 22.09 -1.71
CA ASP A 132 -14.29 22.91 -0.58
C ASP A 132 -15.41 22.19 0.18
N ARG A 133 -15.50 22.39 1.50
CA ARG A 133 -16.59 21.88 2.36
C ARG A 133 -16.66 20.35 2.51
N LEU A 134 -15.58 19.73 2.99
CA LEU A 134 -15.64 18.34 3.43
C LEU A 134 -16.63 18.15 4.59
N SER A 135 -17.53 17.18 4.45
CA SER A 135 -18.36 16.67 5.56
C SER A 135 -17.50 15.91 6.59
N ASP A 136 -18.03 15.68 7.78
CA ASP A 136 -17.34 14.89 8.82
C ASP A 136 -17.07 13.45 8.35
N ILE A 137 -17.97 12.89 7.53
CA ILE A 137 -17.77 11.59 6.90
C ILE A 137 -16.63 11.67 5.87
N GLY A 138 -16.60 12.71 5.03
CA GLY A 138 -15.52 12.92 4.06
C GLY A 138 -14.14 13.08 4.73
N VAL A 139 -14.06 13.82 5.84
CA VAL A 139 -12.82 13.91 6.65
C VAL A 139 -12.40 12.52 7.14
N ARG A 140 -13.33 11.72 7.67
CA ARG A 140 -13.03 10.35 8.10
C ARG A 140 -12.60 9.44 6.95
N GLN A 141 -13.22 9.54 5.76
CA GLN A 141 -12.78 8.79 4.57
C GLN A 141 -11.31 9.08 4.23
N ILE A 142 -10.95 10.37 4.23
CA ILE A 142 -9.58 10.83 3.95
C ILE A 142 -8.62 10.26 4.99
N VAL A 143 -8.92 10.45 6.28
CA VAL A 143 -8.03 10.00 7.35
C VAL A 143 -7.88 8.49 7.34
N CYS A 144 -8.97 7.72 7.33
CA CYS A 144 -8.89 6.25 7.34
C CYS A 144 -8.17 5.70 6.11
N THR A 145 -8.37 6.28 4.92
CA THR A 145 -7.66 5.85 3.72
C THR A 145 -6.16 6.16 3.80
N ALA A 146 -5.81 7.39 4.19
CA ALA A 146 -4.42 7.82 4.24
C ALA A 146 -3.61 7.06 5.31
N THR A 147 -4.18 6.85 6.49
CA THR A 147 -3.52 6.12 7.58
C THR A 147 -3.44 4.62 7.31
N ALA A 148 -4.48 4.01 6.73
CA ALA A 148 -4.44 2.61 6.34
C ALA A 148 -3.36 2.35 5.28
N ALA A 149 -3.23 3.25 4.29
CA ALA A 149 -2.13 3.19 3.33
C ALA A 149 -0.78 3.30 4.04
N TYR A 150 -0.57 4.32 4.87
CA TYR A 150 0.68 4.54 5.61
C TYR A 150 1.10 3.30 6.42
N ARG A 151 0.15 2.66 7.11
CA ARG A 151 0.39 1.51 7.98
C ARG A 151 0.84 0.24 7.25
N LEU A 152 0.59 0.10 5.94
CA LEU A 152 1.07 -1.05 5.15
C LEU A 152 2.60 -1.18 5.18
N THR A 153 3.31 -0.07 5.30
CA THR A 153 4.78 -0.04 5.31
C THR A 153 5.36 0.28 6.68
N ARG A 154 4.52 0.70 7.63
CA ARG A 154 4.90 1.12 8.98
C ARG A 154 3.89 0.59 10.01
N PRO A 155 3.89 -0.73 10.25
CA PRO A 155 3.03 -1.32 11.25
C PRO A 155 3.40 -0.77 12.64
N SER A 156 2.41 -0.25 13.35
CA SER A 156 2.51 0.35 14.67
C SER A 156 1.14 0.28 15.34
N ASP A 157 1.10 0.23 16.67
CA ASP A 157 -0.14 0.33 17.44
C ASP A 157 -0.45 1.78 17.86
N ALA A 158 0.48 2.72 17.63
CA ALA A 158 0.29 4.13 17.97
C ALA A 158 -0.77 4.77 17.06
N THR A 159 -1.68 5.56 17.63
CA THR A 159 -2.68 6.36 16.90
C THR A 159 -2.00 7.37 15.96
N VAL A 160 -2.45 7.44 14.71
CA VAL A 160 -1.98 8.44 13.74
C VAL A 160 -2.99 9.60 13.71
N THR A 161 -2.50 10.81 13.91
CA THR A 161 -3.31 12.04 13.85
C THR A 161 -3.05 12.75 12.53
N ALA A 162 -4.12 13.08 11.81
CA ALA A 162 -4.09 13.81 10.55
C ALA A 162 -4.70 15.21 10.68
N GLU A 163 -3.97 16.23 10.26
CA GLU A 163 -4.52 17.56 9.97
C GLU A 163 -4.88 17.63 8.49
N VAL A 164 -6.18 17.72 8.19
CA VAL A 164 -6.72 17.83 6.84
C VAL A 164 -7.04 19.30 6.54
N THR A 165 -6.43 19.83 5.48
CA THR A 165 -6.73 21.14 4.92
C THR A 165 -7.52 20.96 3.63
N ASP A 166 -8.74 21.48 3.57
CA ASP A 166 -9.57 21.44 2.37
C ASP A 166 -9.15 22.50 1.33
N GLY A 167 -9.75 22.46 0.13
CA GLY A 167 -9.42 23.37 -0.98
C GLY A 167 -9.64 24.85 -0.65
N GLY A 168 -10.51 25.14 0.33
CA GLY A 168 -10.83 26.47 0.81
C GLY A 168 -9.93 26.94 1.96
N GLY A 169 -8.96 26.12 2.38
CA GLY A 169 -8.01 26.43 3.45
C GLY A 169 -8.54 26.16 4.86
N ARG A 170 -9.73 25.55 5.02
CA ARG A 170 -10.23 25.15 6.33
C ARG A 170 -9.46 23.92 6.79
N ARG A 171 -9.05 23.94 8.06
CA ARG A 171 -8.29 22.85 8.69
C ARG A 171 -9.15 22.10 9.69
N VAL A 172 -9.04 20.78 9.68
CA VAL A 172 -9.69 19.87 10.62
C VAL A 172 -8.66 18.83 11.06
N THR A 173 -8.57 18.58 12.36
CA THR A 173 -7.74 17.52 12.90
C THR A 173 -8.61 16.32 13.25
N ALA A 174 -8.23 15.14 12.77
CA ALA A 174 -8.88 13.88 13.07
C ALA A 174 -7.84 12.76 13.18
N SER A 175 -8.17 11.69 13.88
CA SER A 175 -7.27 10.54 14.08
C SER A 175 -7.84 9.30 13.40
N ASP A 176 -7.03 8.24 13.29
CA ASP A 176 -7.48 6.96 12.78
C ASP A 176 -8.20 6.08 13.81
N GLU A 177 -8.43 6.61 15.01
CA GLU A 177 -9.28 5.97 16.01
C GLU A 177 -10.72 5.86 15.50
N GLY A 178 -11.25 4.64 15.47
CA GLY A 178 -12.59 4.36 14.98
C GLY A 178 -12.70 4.19 13.47
N CYS A 179 -11.58 4.14 12.74
CA CYS A 179 -11.57 3.60 11.39
C CYS A 179 -11.97 2.12 11.44
N PRO A 180 -12.95 1.67 10.62
CA PRO A 180 -13.33 0.27 10.59
C PRO A 180 -12.13 -0.61 10.22
N ASP A 181 -12.00 -1.74 10.91
CA ASP A 181 -11.01 -2.76 10.56
C ASP A 181 -11.28 -3.33 9.16
N ARG A 182 -10.22 -3.81 8.52
CA ARG A 182 -10.25 -4.46 7.21
C ARG A 182 -10.78 -5.88 7.28
#